data_AF-A0A4R0IV03-F1
#
_entry.id   AF-A0A4R0IV03-F1
#
_cell.length_a   1.000
_cell.length_b   1.000
_cell.length_c   1.000
_cell.angle_alpha   90.00
_cell.angle_beta   90.00
_cell.angle_gamma   90.00
#
_symmetry.space_group_name_H-M   'P 1'
#
loop_
_entity.id
_entity.type
_entity.pdbx_description
1 polymer ?
#
loop_
_entity_poly.entity_id
_entity_poly.type
_entity_poly.pdbx_seq_one_letter_code
_entity_poly.pdbx_strand_id
1 'polypeptide(L)'
;MEIGLVVASSCRYLRPTSFPSALEIGIVMIRLGRSSVRYQLAAFPRGGDRPHVVGRFVHVYADRHPADQALYHPRWRQQCQNYP
;
A
#
# COMPACT_ATOMS: atom_id res chain seq x y z
N MET A 1 11.23 -17.02 -4.57
CA MET A 1 10.16 -16.15 -5.11
C MET A 1 9.43 -15.55 -3.93
N GLU A 2 9.54 -14.24 -3.78
CA GLU A 2 8.97 -13.48 -2.66
C GLU A 2 7.49 -13.21 -2.95
N ILE A 3 6.61 -13.30 -1.95
CA ILE A 3 5.19 -12.98 -2.08
C ILE A 3 4.84 -11.79 -1.19
N GLY A 4 4.10 -10.82 -1.73
CA GLY A 4 3.52 -9.72 -0.97
C GLY A 4 2.12 -10.10 -0.49
N LEU A 5 1.95 -10.23 0.82
CA LEU A 5 0.67 -10.57 1.44
C LEU A 5 0.02 -9.31 2.02
N VAL A 6 -1.24 -9.04 1.68
CA VAL A 6 -2.04 -8.01 2.36
C VAL A 6 -2.51 -8.57 3.69
N VAL A 7 -1.85 -8.16 4.78
CA VAL A 7 -2.17 -8.65 6.13
C VAL A 7 -3.11 -7.75 6.91
N ALA A 8 -3.27 -6.50 6.47
CA ALA A 8 -4.24 -5.56 7.04
C ALA A 8 -4.67 -4.55 5.99
N SER A 9 -5.95 -4.20 6.00
CA SER A 9 -6.52 -3.11 5.20
C SER A 9 -7.62 -2.40 5.99
N SER A 10 -7.80 -1.11 5.75
CA SER A 10 -8.93 -0.35 6.30
C SER A 10 -9.20 0.88 5.45
N CYS A 11 -10.48 1.24 5.30
CA CYS A 11 -10.91 2.44 4.60
C CYS A 11 -11.93 3.21 5.44
N ARG A 12 -11.87 4.53 5.35
CA ARG A 12 -12.91 5.44 5.83
C ARG A 12 -13.55 6.12 4.63
N TYR A 13 -14.85 5.89 4.47
CA TYR A 13 -15.66 6.49 3.41
C TYR A 13 -16.20 7.83 3.91
N LEU A 14 -15.74 8.90 3.29
CA LEU A 14 -16.08 10.27 3.68
C LEU A 14 -17.28 10.80 2.88
N ARG A 15 -17.40 10.38 1.61
CA ARG A 15 -18.43 10.84 0.67
C ARG A 15 -18.80 9.71 -0.28
N PRO A 16 -20.06 9.67 -0.77
CA PRO A 16 -20.47 8.73 -1.81
C PRO A 16 -19.82 9.08 -3.15
N THR A 17 -19.67 8.08 -4.00
CA THR A 17 -19.32 8.21 -5.42
C THR A 17 -20.25 7.33 -6.23
N SER A 18 -20.64 7.77 -7.41
CA SER A 18 -21.48 6.99 -8.33
C SER A 18 -20.78 6.79 -9.68
N PHE A 19 -21.01 5.62 -10.27
CA PHE A 19 -20.73 5.39 -11.68
C PHE A 19 -21.55 6.38 -12.54
N PRO A 20 -21.01 6.93 -13.65
CA PRO A 20 -19.73 6.61 -14.30
C PRO A 20 -18.55 7.50 -13.85
N SER A 21 -18.65 8.17 -12.70
CA SER A 21 -17.63 9.11 -12.25
C SER A 21 -16.28 8.43 -12.05
N ALA A 22 -15.22 8.97 -12.65
CA ALA A 22 -13.87 8.50 -12.47
C ALA A 22 -13.29 8.95 -11.12
N LEU A 23 -12.50 8.08 -10.50
CA LEU A 23 -11.73 8.37 -9.30
C LEU A 23 -10.23 8.34 -9.62
N GLU A 24 -9.49 9.28 -9.05
CA GLU A 24 -8.03 9.31 -9.01
C GLU A 24 -7.56 8.81 -7.65
N ILE A 25 -6.67 7.83 -7.63
CA ILE A 25 -6.14 7.24 -6.39
C ILE A 25 -4.72 7.72 -6.17
N GLY A 26 -4.50 8.49 -5.11
CA GLY A 26 -3.17 8.74 -4.59
C GLY A 26 -2.77 7.60 -3.65
N ILE A 27 -1.57 7.04 -3.82
CA ILE A 27 -0.99 6.04 -2.91
C ILE A 27 0.39 6.54 -2.51
N VAL A 28 0.71 6.42 -1.22
CA VAL A 28 2.03 6.76 -0.69
C VAL A 28 2.46 5.71 0.32
N MET A 29 3.76 5.47 0.36
CA MET A 29 4.36 4.66 1.40
C MET A 29 4.59 5.51 2.65
N ILE A 30 3.96 5.13 3.76
CA ILE A 30 4.07 5.89 5.02
C ILE A 30 5.06 5.28 6.00
N ARG A 31 5.41 3.99 5.82
CA ARG A 31 6.42 3.32 6.64
C ARG A 31 6.99 2.10 5.96
N LEU A 32 8.31 2.04 5.90
CA LEU A 32 9.08 0.86 5.53
C LEU A 32 9.57 0.14 6.80
N GLY A 33 9.04 -1.05 7.06
CA GLY A 33 9.44 -1.94 8.14
C GLY A 33 10.55 -2.92 7.71
N ARG A 34 10.83 -3.91 8.57
CA ARG A 34 11.81 -4.97 8.27
C ARG A 34 11.32 -5.92 7.18
N SER A 35 10.10 -6.42 7.35
CA SER A 35 9.43 -7.35 6.42
C SER A 35 8.09 -6.81 5.93
N SER A 36 7.79 -5.53 6.19
CA SER A 36 6.48 -4.97 5.88
C SER A 36 6.56 -3.56 5.32
N VAL A 37 5.55 -3.19 4.54
CA VAL A 37 5.33 -1.84 4.01
C VAL A 37 3.93 -1.41 4.37
N ARG A 38 3.80 -0.24 4.99
CA ARG A 38 2.51 0.39 5.25
C ARG A 38 2.27 1.46 4.21
N TYR A 39 1.15 1.35 3.51
CA TYR A 39 0.69 2.32 2.53
C TYR A 39 -0.49 3.10 3.09
N GLN A 40 -0.59 4.35 2.65
CA GLN A 40 -1.80 5.15 2.78
C GLN A 40 -2.29 5.49 1.39
N LEU A 41 -3.61 5.53 1.22
CA LEU A 41 -4.25 5.91 -0.02
C LEU A 41 -5.37 6.91 0.22
N ALA A 42 -5.67 7.69 -0.80
CA ALA A 42 -6.85 8.52 -0.86
C ALA A 42 -7.45 8.48 -2.27
N ALA A 43 -8.77 8.37 -2.35
CA ALA A 43 -9.52 8.40 -3.60
C ALA A 43 -10.18 9.76 -3.75
N PHE A 44 -9.96 10.42 -4.88
CA PHE A 44 -10.49 11.72 -5.23
C PHE A 44 -11.38 11.60 -6.46
N PRO A 45 -12.50 12.33 -6.58
CA PRO A 45 -13.14 12.50 -7.88
C PRO A 45 -12.15 13.17 -8.82
N ARG A 46 -12.14 12.78 -10.10
CA ARG A 46 -11.20 13.32 -11.09
C ARG A 46 -11.22 14.86 -11.10
N GLY A 47 -10.07 15.49 -10.86
CA GLY A 47 -9.92 16.94 -10.79
C GLY A 47 -10.45 17.60 -9.49
N GLY A 48 -10.89 16.81 -8.51
CA GLY A 48 -11.33 17.30 -7.20
C GLY A 48 -10.19 17.40 -6.19
N ASP A 49 -10.33 18.30 -5.23
CA ASP A 49 -9.36 18.60 -4.17
C ASP A 49 -9.61 17.83 -2.87
N ARG A 50 -10.79 17.23 -2.71
CA ARG A 50 -11.22 16.53 -1.49
C ARG A 50 -11.34 15.03 -1.70
N PRO A 51 -10.79 14.21 -0.78
CA PRO A 51 -10.94 12.77 -0.89
C PRO A 51 -12.37 12.33 -0.54
N HIS A 52 -12.85 11.33 -1.25
CA HIS A 52 -14.06 10.58 -0.95
C HIS A 52 -13.77 9.37 -0.06
N VAL A 53 -12.57 8.79 -0.19
CA VAL A 53 -12.09 7.67 0.63
C VAL A 53 -10.68 7.96 1.08
N VAL A 54 -10.39 7.64 2.35
CA VAL A 54 -9.00 7.53 2.83
C VAL A 54 -8.80 6.12 3.35
N GLY A 55 -7.76 5.45 2.88
CA GLY A 55 -7.47 4.07 3.23
C GLY A 55 -6.02 3.86 3.63
N ARG A 56 -5.76 2.68 4.16
CA ARG A 56 -4.42 2.16 4.44
C ARG A 56 -4.42 0.66 4.24
N PHE A 57 -3.28 0.13 3.85
CA PHE A 57 -3.06 -1.30 3.81
C PHE A 57 -1.60 -1.62 4.10
N VAL A 58 -1.35 -2.86 4.52
CA VAL A 58 -0.03 -3.34 4.91
C VAL A 58 0.32 -4.57 4.09
N HIS A 59 1.41 -4.49 3.35
CA HIS A 59 2.06 -5.65 2.76
C HIS A 59 3.10 -6.22 3.71
N VAL A 60 3.06 -7.53 3.93
CA VAL A 60 4.20 -8.28 4.49
C VAL A 60 4.79 -9.10 3.36
N TYR A 61 6.10 -9.01 3.21
CA TYR A 61 6.84 -9.81 2.26
C TYR A 61 7.41 -11.02 2.97
N ALA A 62 7.11 -12.20 2.44
CA ALA A 62 7.56 -13.47 2.95
C ALA A 62 8.21 -14.30 1.83
N ASP A 63 9.22 -15.09 2.20
CA ASP A 63 9.73 -16.14 1.34
C ASP A 63 8.77 -17.31 1.32
N ARG A 64 8.65 -17.94 0.15
CA ARG A 64 7.94 -19.22 0.03
C ARG A 64 8.64 -20.37 0.80
N HIS A 65 9.90 -20.20 1.20
CA HIS A 65 10.69 -21.21 1.92
C HIS A 65 11.23 -20.64 3.25
N PRO A 66 10.69 -21.03 4.41
CA PRO A 66 10.91 -20.33 5.68
C PRO A 66 12.26 -20.56 6.37
N ALA A 67 13.19 -21.30 5.75
CA ALA A 67 14.39 -21.79 6.42
C ALA A 67 15.47 -20.73 6.72
N ASP A 68 15.37 -19.50 6.18
CA ASP A 68 16.45 -18.51 6.31
C ASP A 68 15.91 -17.08 6.54
N GLN A 69 15.51 -16.80 7.79
CA GLN A 69 14.95 -15.49 8.18
C GLN A 69 16.01 -14.45 8.61
N ALA A 70 17.26 -14.85 8.85
CA ALA A 70 18.21 -14.04 9.61
C ALA A 70 19.02 -13.04 8.77
N LEU A 71 19.13 -13.23 7.45
CA LEU A 71 19.94 -12.39 6.55
C LEU A 71 19.15 -11.77 5.39
N TYR A 72 17.83 -11.81 5.45
CA TYR A 72 16.99 -11.42 4.33
C TYR A 72 16.89 -9.90 4.18
N HIS A 73 17.69 -9.34 3.27
CA HIS A 73 17.48 -8.02 2.69
C HIS A 73 16.94 -8.13 1.27
N PRO A 74 15.62 -8.09 1.11
CA PRO A 74 14.98 -8.38 -0.16
C PRO A 74 15.04 -7.21 -1.13
N ARG A 75 15.06 -7.52 -2.43
CA ARG A 75 15.12 -6.54 -3.53
C ARG A 75 13.98 -5.53 -3.49
N TRP A 76 12.79 -5.93 -2.99
CA TRP A 76 11.65 -5.02 -2.83
C TRP A 76 11.97 -3.88 -1.87
N ARG A 77 12.80 -4.09 -0.84
CA ARG A 77 13.14 -3.05 0.12
C ARG A 77 13.95 -1.94 -0.54
N GLN A 78 14.95 -2.31 -1.36
CA GLN A 78 15.73 -1.34 -2.14
C GLN A 78 14.84 -0.58 -3.13
N GLN A 79 13.90 -1.27 -3.77
CA GLN A 79 12.94 -0.63 -4.67
C GLN A 79 12.02 0.35 -3.93
N CYS A 80 11.57 0.01 -2.72
CA CYS A 80 10.81 0.90 -1.86
C CYS A 80 11.61 2.13 -1.40
N GLN A 81 12.90 1.98 -1.13
CA GLN A 81 13.78 3.10 -0.74
C GLN A 81 14.07 4.05 -1.91
N ASN A 82 14.02 3.54 -3.14
CA ASN A 82 14.24 4.33 -4.35
C ASN A 82 12.93 4.86 -4.96
N TYR A 83 11.78 4.62 -4.30
CA TYR A 83 10.49 5.13 -4.75
C TYR A 83 10.32 6.59 -4.28
N PRO A 84 10.04 7.53 -5.19
CA PRO A 84 9.93 8.95 -4.87
C PRO A 84 8.72 9.29 -3.98
#